data_AF-A0A7S1QP56-F1
#
_entry.id   AF-A0A7S1QP56-F1
#
_cell.length_a   1.000
_cell.length_b   1.000
_cell.length_c   1.000
_cell.angle_alpha   90.00
_cell.angle_beta   90.00
_cell.angle_gamma   90.00
#
_symmetry.space_group_name_H-M   'P 1'
#
loop_
_entity.id
_entity.type
_entity.pdbx_description
1 polymer ?
#
loop_
_entity_poly.entity_id
_entity_poly.type
_entity_poly.pdbx_seq_one_letter_code
_entity_poly.pdbx_strand_id
1 'polypeptide(L)'
;GFDLHPLGLPLAQQEPFHPTFSSPWSDAPVKVQPDYKLPQCYFVQPPHLKFAMFQKFALQTLFYVFYSMPRDVLQLAAAQELHNRRWFFHKGEKLWMTRAEGTEPVKHGDHERGSYQIFNPDKWSIDRRDDFTVYFSQMEERTDNAARSPQPQGAPQAAGHASPQQQQPGR
;
A
#
# COMPACT_ATOMS: atom_id res chain seq x y z
N GLY A 1 -35.92 14.24 -38.80
CA GLY A 1 -34.56 13.66 -38.73
C GLY A 1 -33.99 13.96 -37.36
N PHE A 2 -33.19 13.04 -36.79
CA PHE A 2 -32.50 13.24 -35.52
C PHE A 2 -31.07 13.72 -35.80
N ASP A 3 -30.62 14.75 -35.09
CA ASP A 3 -29.28 15.29 -35.22
C ASP A 3 -28.27 14.41 -34.47
N LEU A 4 -27.19 14.01 -35.15
CA LEU A 4 -26.18 13.08 -34.62
C LEU A 4 -24.96 13.81 -34.01
N HIS A 5 -24.87 15.13 -34.14
CA HIS A 5 -23.80 15.92 -33.52
C HIS A 5 -23.71 15.76 -31.98
N PRO A 6 -24.82 15.59 -31.23
CA PRO A 6 -24.76 15.35 -29.79
C PRO A 6 -24.13 14.02 -29.39
N LEU A 7 -23.97 13.07 -30.32
CA LEU A 7 -23.43 11.73 -30.02
C LEU A 7 -21.90 11.71 -29.86
N GLY A 8 -21.23 12.86 -30.03
CA GLY A 8 -19.77 12.95 -29.86
C GLY A 8 -18.96 12.09 -30.83
N LEU A 9 -19.60 11.55 -31.87
CA LEU A 9 -18.95 10.72 -32.88
C LEU A 9 -18.17 11.64 -33.82
N PRO A 10 -16.87 11.39 -34.05
CA PRO A 10 -16.07 12.15 -34.98
C PRO A 10 -16.43 11.76 -36.43
N LEU A 11 -17.58 12.25 -36.91
CA LEU A 11 -18.12 11.95 -38.24
C LEU A 11 -17.27 12.52 -39.38
N ALA A 12 -16.33 13.42 -39.07
CA ALA A 12 -15.41 14.06 -40.01
C ALA A 12 -14.04 13.36 -40.12
N GLN A 13 -13.77 12.31 -39.33
CA GLN A 13 -12.47 11.64 -39.35
C GLN A 13 -12.35 10.65 -40.53
N GLN A 14 -11.27 10.74 -41.30
CA GLN A 14 -10.94 9.77 -42.37
C GLN A 14 -10.42 8.44 -41.83
N GLU A 15 -9.94 8.41 -40.58
CA GLU A 15 -9.41 7.22 -39.94
C GLU A 15 -10.51 6.37 -39.27
N PRO A 16 -10.42 5.03 -39.28
CA PRO A 16 -11.40 4.17 -38.63
C PRO A 16 -11.45 4.42 -37.11
N PHE A 17 -12.61 4.85 -36.60
CA PHE A 17 -12.81 5.12 -35.16
C PHE A 17 -13.16 3.87 -34.33
N HIS A 18 -13.33 2.70 -34.98
CA HIS A 18 -13.68 1.44 -34.31
C HIS A 18 -12.72 0.98 -33.20
N PRO A 19 -11.41 1.33 -33.18
CA PRO A 19 -10.55 0.96 -32.04
C PRO A 19 -11.03 1.68 -30.78
N THR A 20 -11.30 2.99 -30.84
CA THR A 20 -11.69 3.79 -29.68
C THR A 20 -13.18 3.75 -29.36
N PHE A 21 -14.00 3.09 -30.19
CA PHE A 21 -15.43 2.91 -29.98
C PHE A 21 -15.71 1.86 -28.90
N SER A 22 -16.04 2.34 -27.70
CA SER A 22 -16.28 1.50 -26.51
C SER A 22 -17.54 0.66 -26.59
N SER A 23 -18.67 1.33 -26.77
CA SER A 23 -20.02 0.73 -26.76
C SER A 23 -21.03 1.79 -27.20
N PRO A 24 -22.14 1.41 -27.87
CA PRO A 24 -23.20 2.35 -28.28
C PRO A 24 -23.85 3.16 -27.14
N TRP A 25 -23.64 2.78 -25.88
CA TRP A 25 -24.18 3.46 -24.70
C TRP A 25 -23.12 4.01 -23.74
N SER A 26 -21.84 3.99 -24.14
CA SER A 26 -20.74 4.46 -23.29
C SER A 26 -20.40 5.91 -23.61
N ASP A 27 -20.57 6.81 -22.64
CA ASP A 27 -20.14 8.21 -22.74
C ASP A 27 -18.61 8.39 -22.61
N ALA A 28 -17.87 7.33 -22.28
CA ALA A 28 -16.40 7.35 -22.15
C ALA A 28 -15.70 6.58 -23.29
N PRO A 29 -14.58 7.10 -23.83
CA PRO A 29 -13.75 6.37 -24.80
C PRO A 29 -13.08 5.17 -24.13
N VAL A 30 -13.02 4.03 -24.84
CA VAL A 30 -12.32 2.84 -24.34
C VAL A 30 -10.81 3.06 -24.41
N LYS A 31 -10.12 2.76 -23.31
CA LYS A 31 -8.68 2.51 -23.34
C LYS A 31 -8.47 1.16 -24.01
N VAL A 32 -8.32 1.15 -25.34
CA VAL A 32 -8.00 -0.06 -26.09
C VAL A 32 -6.69 -0.59 -25.53
N GLN A 33 -6.72 -1.76 -24.90
CA GLN A 33 -5.47 -2.45 -24.65
C GLN A 33 -4.97 -2.93 -26.02
N PRO A 34 -3.80 -2.47 -26.49
CA PRO A 34 -3.25 -2.93 -27.76
C PRO A 34 -3.05 -4.45 -27.67
N ASP A 35 -3.34 -5.15 -28.77
CA ASP A 35 -3.03 -6.57 -28.86
C ASP A 35 -1.51 -6.73 -29.04
N TYR A 36 -0.81 -7.22 -28.00
CA TYR A 36 0.63 -7.46 -28.03
C TYR A 36 0.93 -8.95 -27.82
N LYS A 37 1.79 -9.51 -28.67
CA LYS A 37 2.28 -10.89 -28.52
C LYS A 37 3.61 -10.88 -27.79
N LEU A 38 3.62 -11.36 -26.54
CA LEU A 38 4.85 -11.54 -25.79
C LEU A 38 5.64 -12.74 -26.32
N PRO A 39 6.97 -12.64 -26.49
CA PRO A 39 7.82 -13.79 -26.79
C PRO A 39 7.75 -14.85 -25.69
N GLN A 40 7.92 -16.14 -26.05
CA GLN A 40 7.80 -17.25 -25.10
C GLN A 40 8.73 -17.13 -23.88
N CYS A 41 9.89 -16.49 -24.05
CA CYS A 41 10.87 -16.30 -22.98
C CYS A 41 10.43 -15.34 -21.87
N TYR A 42 9.36 -14.55 -22.05
CA TYR A 42 8.80 -13.72 -20.98
C TYR A 42 7.87 -14.51 -20.04
N PHE A 43 7.42 -15.71 -20.44
CA PHE A 43 6.59 -16.60 -19.60
C PHE A 43 7.45 -17.45 -18.65
N VAL A 44 8.29 -16.78 -17.86
CA VAL A 44 9.02 -17.41 -16.77
C VAL A 44 8.20 -17.33 -15.49
N GLN A 45 8.20 -18.40 -14.69
CA GLN A 45 7.59 -18.36 -13.36
C GLN A 45 8.50 -17.54 -12.43
N PRO A 46 8.06 -16.34 -11.98
CA PRO A 46 8.88 -15.56 -11.07
C PRO A 46 8.98 -16.25 -9.71
N PRO A 47 10.11 -16.11 -8.99
CA PRO A 47 10.19 -16.56 -7.61
C PRO A 47 9.09 -15.93 -6.76
N HIS A 48 8.53 -16.70 -5.82
CA HIS A 48 7.57 -16.16 -4.87
C HIS A 48 8.19 -14.99 -4.09
N LEU A 49 7.47 -13.87 -4.09
CA LEU A 49 7.90 -12.65 -3.41
C LEU A 49 7.83 -12.88 -1.89
N LYS A 50 8.98 -12.79 -1.23
CA LYS A 50 9.08 -12.92 0.23
C LYS A 50 9.13 -11.53 0.86
N PHE A 51 8.54 -11.38 2.06
CA PHE A 51 8.54 -10.10 2.78
C PHE A 51 9.96 -9.52 2.99
N ALA A 52 10.94 -10.38 3.29
CA ALA A 52 12.34 -9.97 3.45
C ALA A 52 12.97 -9.37 2.18
N MET A 53 12.39 -9.57 0.99
CA MET A 53 12.89 -8.99 -0.25
C MET A 53 12.58 -7.49 -0.36
N PHE A 54 11.57 -6.98 0.35
CA PHE A 54 11.17 -5.56 0.28
C PHE A 54 12.30 -4.62 0.75
N GLN A 55 13.13 -5.06 1.69
CA GLN A 55 14.32 -4.34 2.13
C GLN A 55 15.30 -4.05 0.98
N LYS A 56 15.29 -4.86 -0.08
CA LYS A 56 16.17 -4.69 -1.25
C LYS A 56 15.55 -3.83 -2.35
N PHE A 57 14.27 -3.50 -2.25
CA PHE A 57 13.58 -2.71 -3.26
C PHE A 57 13.97 -1.23 -3.18
N ALA A 58 14.04 -0.57 -4.33
CA ALA A 58 14.17 0.88 -4.39
C ALA A 58 12.86 1.55 -3.94
N LEU A 59 12.93 2.82 -3.50
CA LEU A 59 11.75 3.59 -3.08
C LEU A 59 10.66 3.61 -4.16
N GLN A 60 11.06 3.84 -5.41
CA GLN A 60 10.16 3.83 -6.58
C GLN A 60 9.36 2.52 -6.68
N THR A 61 10.01 1.37 -6.46
CA THR A 61 9.35 0.07 -6.47
C THR A 61 8.39 -0.10 -5.28
N LEU A 62 8.76 0.38 -4.09
CA LEU A 62 7.88 0.34 -2.92
C LEU A 62 6.62 1.19 -3.14
N PHE A 63 6.78 2.40 -3.69
CA PHE A 63 5.63 3.23 -4.07
C PHE A 63 4.77 2.55 -5.14
N TYR A 64 5.39 1.90 -6.12
CA TYR A 64 4.66 1.14 -7.14
C TYR A 64 3.80 0.05 -6.52
N VAL A 65 4.37 -0.78 -5.66
CA VAL A 65 3.61 -1.84 -4.98
C VAL A 65 2.48 -1.24 -4.15
N PHE A 66 2.74 -0.16 -3.41
CA PHE A 66 1.73 0.48 -2.55
C PHE A 66 0.53 1.02 -3.34
N TYR A 67 0.74 1.70 -4.48
CA TYR A 67 -0.34 2.30 -5.26
C TYR A 67 -0.97 1.35 -6.28
N SER A 68 -0.27 0.30 -6.75
CA SER A 68 -0.80 -0.64 -7.74
C SER A 68 -1.52 -1.84 -7.15
N MET A 69 -1.33 -2.15 -5.87
CA MET A 69 -1.89 -3.36 -5.22
C MET A 69 -2.80 -3.01 -4.02
N PRO A 70 -3.87 -2.22 -4.21
CA PRO A 70 -4.75 -1.86 -3.10
C PRO A 70 -5.45 -3.08 -2.50
N ARG A 71 -5.51 -3.14 -1.16
CA ARG A 71 -6.11 -4.24 -0.39
C ARG A 71 -5.35 -5.58 -0.52
N ASP A 72 -4.07 -5.52 -0.87
CA ASP A 72 -3.18 -6.68 -0.90
C ASP A 72 -2.22 -6.66 0.29
N VAL A 73 -1.77 -7.84 0.74
CA VAL A 73 -0.72 -7.95 1.78
C VAL A 73 0.60 -7.31 1.32
N LEU A 74 0.85 -7.25 0.02
CA LEU A 74 2.03 -6.60 -0.55
C LEU A 74 2.00 -5.08 -0.37
N GLN A 75 0.82 -4.45 -0.35
CA GLN A 75 0.70 -3.02 -0.02
C GLN A 75 1.13 -2.75 1.43
N LEU A 76 0.72 -3.60 2.37
CA LEU A 76 1.15 -3.51 3.77
C LEU A 76 2.67 -3.73 3.90
N ALA A 77 3.22 -4.69 3.15
CA ALA A 77 4.67 -4.93 3.12
C ALA A 77 5.46 -3.72 2.63
N ALA A 78 5.00 -3.08 1.55
CA ALA A 78 5.60 -1.85 1.04
C ALA A 78 5.51 -0.70 2.06
N ALA A 79 4.33 -0.51 2.68
CA ALA A 79 4.12 0.51 3.69
C ALA A 79 5.05 0.35 4.91
N GLN A 80 5.19 -0.89 5.40
CA GLN A 80 6.09 -1.19 6.52
C GLN A 80 7.54 -0.85 6.17
N GLU A 81 7.99 -1.20 4.97
CA GLU A 81 9.35 -0.89 4.55
C GLU A 81 9.57 0.61 4.32
N LEU A 82 8.57 1.33 3.81
CA LEU A 82 8.60 2.80 3.72
C LEU A 82 8.73 3.44 5.11
N HIS A 83 7.98 2.96 6.11
CA HIS A 83 8.14 3.39 7.50
C HIS A 83 9.54 3.11 8.07
N ASN A 84 10.12 1.94 7.78
CA ASN A 84 11.50 1.63 8.19
C ASN A 84 12.50 2.65 7.62
N ARG A 85 12.20 3.20 6.43
CA ARG A 85 12.98 4.23 5.74
C ARG A 85 12.55 5.66 6.08
N ARG A 86 11.84 5.85 7.20
CA ARG A 86 11.39 7.15 7.72
C ARG A 86 10.37 7.88 6.85
N TRP A 87 9.75 7.20 5.89
CA TRP A 87 8.57 7.72 5.22
C TRP A 87 7.33 7.51 6.09
N PHE A 88 6.41 8.46 6.05
CA PHE A 88 5.11 8.37 6.69
C PHE A 88 4.01 8.66 5.68
N PHE A 89 2.85 8.05 5.87
CA PHE A 89 1.69 8.33 5.05
C PHE A 89 0.89 9.46 5.68
N HIS A 90 0.58 10.48 4.90
CA HIS A 90 -0.25 11.59 5.32
C HIS A 90 -1.71 11.32 4.96
N LYS A 91 -2.57 11.08 5.95
CA LYS A 91 -3.97 10.62 5.76
C LYS A 91 -4.84 11.60 4.95
N GLY A 92 -4.61 12.91 5.09
CA GLY A 92 -5.35 13.96 4.37
C GLY A 92 -4.99 14.01 2.87
N GLU A 93 -3.74 14.37 2.57
CA GLU A 93 -3.17 14.35 1.21
C GLU A 93 -3.18 12.98 0.54
N LYS A 94 -3.17 11.89 1.32
CA LYS A 94 -3.01 10.49 0.86
C LYS A 94 -1.71 10.26 0.11
N LEU A 95 -0.64 10.89 0.59
CA LEU A 95 0.70 10.83 0.00
C LEU A 95 1.73 10.39 1.01
N TRP A 96 2.77 9.72 0.52
CA TRP A 96 3.96 9.40 1.29
C TRP A 96 4.88 10.62 1.37
N MET A 97 5.33 10.93 2.58
CA MET A 97 6.20 12.06 2.88
C MET A 97 7.37 11.62 3.75
N THR A 98 8.49 12.33 3.68
CA THR A 98 9.59 12.25 4.64
C THR A 98 10.14 13.64 4.89
N ARG A 99 10.78 13.85 6.04
CA ARG A 99 11.45 15.12 6.34
C ARG A 99 12.64 15.29 5.38
N ALA A 100 12.81 16.48 4.83
CA ALA A 100 13.89 16.72 3.90
C ALA A 100 15.25 16.69 4.61
N GLU A 101 16.26 16.10 3.96
CA GLU A 101 17.60 15.99 4.51
C GLU A 101 18.20 17.36 4.86
N GLY A 102 18.93 17.43 5.98
CA GLY A 102 19.55 18.66 6.47
C GLY A 102 18.57 19.69 7.04
N THR A 103 17.27 19.35 7.17
CA THR A 103 16.27 20.23 7.79
C THR A 103 15.57 19.52 8.94
N GLU A 104 15.43 20.20 10.06
CA GLU A 104 14.60 19.74 11.18
C GLU A 104 13.34 20.61 11.24
N PRO A 105 12.13 20.02 11.25
CA PRO A 105 10.90 20.79 11.35
C PRO A 105 10.74 21.38 12.75
N VAL A 106 10.17 22.58 12.81
CA VAL A 106 9.82 23.24 14.06
C VAL A 106 8.53 22.63 14.58
N LYS A 107 8.58 22.04 15.78
CA LYS A 107 7.44 21.39 16.42
C LYS A 107 6.64 22.39 17.25
N HIS A 108 5.32 22.31 17.13
CA HIS A 108 4.35 23.11 17.86
C HIS A 108 3.23 22.21 18.36
N GLY A 109 3.21 21.85 19.64
CA GLY A 109 2.09 21.13 20.27
C GLY A 109 1.61 19.88 19.50
N ASP A 110 0.64 20.07 18.61
CA ASP A 110 -0.06 19.07 17.79
C ASP A 110 0.42 18.98 16.31
N HIS A 111 1.34 19.83 15.87
CA HIS A 111 1.86 19.84 14.51
C HIS A 111 3.36 20.14 14.45
N GLU A 112 3.93 19.97 13.26
CA GLU A 112 5.28 20.42 12.94
C GLU A 112 5.30 21.14 11.59
N ARG A 113 6.19 22.12 11.45
CA ARG A 113 6.35 22.92 10.24
C ARG A 113 7.77 22.85 9.74
N GLY A 114 7.98 22.49 8.49
CA GLY A 114 9.32 22.32 7.94
C GLY A 114 9.35 21.96 6.47
N SER A 115 10.48 21.41 6.03
CA SER A 115 10.67 20.99 4.65
C SER A 115 10.52 19.48 4.51
N TYR A 116 9.78 19.04 3.50
CA TYR A 116 9.46 17.63 3.26
C TYR A 116 9.75 17.25 1.82
N GLN A 117 10.10 15.98 1.63
CA GLN A 117 10.06 15.30 0.34
C GLN A 117 8.75 14.53 0.26
N ILE A 118 8.02 14.70 -0.84
CA ILE A 118 6.68 14.13 -1.04
C ILE A 118 6.70 13.34 -2.33
N PHE A 119 6.29 12.07 -2.28
CA PHE A 119 6.16 11.28 -3.50
C PHE A 119 4.85 11.61 -4.21
N ASN A 120 4.94 12.03 -5.48
CA ASN A 120 3.82 12.35 -6.35
C ASN A 120 3.53 11.17 -7.29
N PRO A 121 2.43 10.42 -7.07
CA PRO A 121 2.11 9.25 -7.89
C PRO A 121 1.69 9.61 -9.32
N ASP A 122 1.15 10.81 -9.56
CA ASP A 122 0.70 11.24 -10.89
C ASP A 122 1.90 11.58 -11.80
N LYS A 123 2.94 12.20 -11.21
CA LYS A 123 4.18 12.55 -11.92
C LYS A 123 5.27 11.49 -11.81
N TRP A 124 5.09 10.52 -10.93
CA TRP A 124 6.09 9.51 -10.59
C TRP A 124 7.43 10.11 -10.12
N SER A 125 7.37 11.18 -9.32
CA SER A 125 8.54 11.96 -8.85
C SER A 125 8.51 12.18 -7.33
N ILE A 126 9.66 12.52 -6.77
CA ILE A 126 9.75 13.04 -5.39
C ILE A 126 9.94 14.55 -5.48
N ASP A 127 8.95 15.30 -5.00
CA ASP A 127 8.95 16.75 -5.01
C ASP A 127 9.31 17.27 -3.61
N ARG A 128 10.16 18.31 -3.52
CA ARG A 128 10.42 19.01 -2.26
C ARG A 128 9.35 20.08 -2.03
N ARG A 129 8.81 20.14 -0.81
CA ARG A 129 7.99 21.25 -0.33
C ARG A 129 8.60 21.85 0.92
N ASP A 130 8.97 23.11 0.83
CA ASP A 130 9.38 23.90 1.98
C ASP A 130 8.16 24.49 2.69
N ASP A 131 8.34 24.86 3.95
CA ASP A 131 7.35 25.58 4.74
C ASP A 131 5.98 24.87 4.87
N PHE A 132 6.00 23.53 4.89
CA PHE A 132 4.79 22.70 4.96
C PHE A 132 4.47 22.35 6.42
N THR A 133 3.19 22.39 6.77
CA THR A 133 2.70 22.03 8.12
C THR A 133 2.08 20.64 8.10
N VAL A 134 2.58 19.76 8.96
CA VAL A 134 2.07 18.40 9.18
C VAL A 134 1.47 18.33 10.57
N TYR A 135 0.16 18.10 10.66
CA TYR A 135 -0.49 17.79 11.92
C TYR A 135 -0.22 16.33 12.29
N PHE A 136 0.20 16.07 13.54
CA PHE A 136 0.48 14.70 13.99
C PHE A 136 -0.76 13.80 13.89
N SER A 137 -1.95 14.37 14.04
CA SER A 137 -3.23 13.68 13.83
C SER A 137 -3.44 13.19 12.39
N GLN A 138 -2.76 13.76 11.39
CA GLN A 138 -2.82 13.37 9.98
C GLN A 138 -1.71 12.42 9.58
N MET A 139 -0.67 12.28 10.40
CA MET A 139 0.38 11.28 10.20
C MET A 139 -0.16 9.88 10.53
N GLU A 140 0.08 8.92 9.66
CA GLU A 140 -0.18 7.52 9.98
C GLU A 140 0.90 7.01 10.95
N GLU A 141 0.47 6.51 12.09
CA GLU A 141 1.36 5.89 13.06
C GLU A 141 1.84 4.54 12.54
N ARG A 142 3.09 4.20 12.84
CA ARG A 142 3.61 2.88 12.54
C ARG A 142 2.79 1.86 13.32
N THR A 143 2.02 1.02 12.63
CA THR A 143 1.28 -0.06 13.27
C THR A 143 2.27 -1.13 13.75
N ASP A 144 2.80 -0.99 14.96
CA ASP A 144 3.56 -2.05 15.65
C ASP A 144 2.66 -3.23 16.11
N ASN A 145 1.42 -3.31 15.61
CA ASN A 145 0.41 -4.30 16.03
C ASN A 145 0.74 -5.76 15.65
N ALA A 146 1.79 -6.02 14.88
CA ALA A 146 2.27 -7.39 14.64
C ALA A 146 3.06 -8.00 15.82
N ALA A 147 3.50 -7.18 16.80
CA ALA A 147 4.25 -7.66 17.96
C ALA A 147 3.37 -8.11 19.14
N ARG A 148 2.05 -7.90 19.08
CA ARG A 148 1.13 -8.32 20.15
C ARG A 148 0.52 -9.68 19.82
N SER A 149 1.37 -10.71 19.82
CA SER A 149 0.91 -12.11 19.89
C SER A 149 0.04 -12.26 21.15
N PRO A 150 -1.14 -12.89 21.10
CA PRO A 150 -1.86 -13.25 22.30
C PRO A 150 -1.01 -14.28 23.06
N GLN A 151 -0.52 -13.92 24.24
CA GLN A 151 0.02 -14.91 25.16
C GLN A 151 -1.07 -15.96 25.44
N PRO A 152 -0.77 -17.26 25.37
CA PRO A 152 -1.73 -18.27 25.76
C PRO A 152 -2.05 -18.09 27.25
N GLN A 153 -3.32 -17.81 27.54
CA GLN A 153 -3.85 -17.80 28.89
C GLN A 153 -3.62 -19.17 29.51
N GLY A 154 -3.03 -19.18 30.72
CA GLY A 154 -2.67 -20.38 31.46
C GLY A 154 -3.86 -21.33 31.62
N ALA A 155 -3.60 -22.62 31.41
CA ALA A 155 -4.55 -23.69 31.64
C ALA A 155 -5.01 -23.73 33.12
N PRO A 156 -6.28 -24.07 33.40
CA PRO A 156 -6.76 -24.23 34.76
C PRO A 156 -6.16 -25.48 35.41
N GLN A 157 -5.59 -25.32 36.60
CA GLN A 157 -5.12 -26.43 37.43
C GLN A 157 -6.30 -27.31 37.85
N ALA A 158 -6.28 -28.56 37.42
CA ALA A 158 -7.25 -29.56 37.81
C ALA A 158 -7.06 -29.98 39.27
N ALA A 159 -8.18 -30.07 39.99
CA ALA A 159 -8.29 -30.45 41.38
C ALA A 159 -7.69 -31.83 41.67
N GLY A 160 -6.91 -31.90 42.75
CA GLY A 160 -6.36 -33.15 43.29
C GLY A 160 -7.45 -34.10 43.76
N HIS A 161 -7.46 -35.30 43.17
CA HIS A 161 -8.17 -36.46 43.71
C HIS A 161 -7.20 -37.36 44.46
N ALA A 162 -7.66 -37.79 45.64
CA ALA A 162 -6.98 -38.60 46.62
C ALA A 162 -6.52 -39.97 46.09
N SER A 163 -5.45 -40.50 46.69
CA SER A 163 -5.14 -41.93 46.71
C SER A 163 -4.83 -42.35 48.16
N PRO A 164 -5.43 -43.44 48.68
CA PRO A 164 -5.12 -43.95 50.01
C PRO A 164 -3.89 -44.87 49.96
N GLN A 165 -2.95 -44.65 50.87
CA GLN A 165 -1.75 -45.47 51.02
C GLN A 165 -2.00 -46.55 52.09
N GLN A 166 -1.86 -47.80 51.67
CA GLN A 166 -1.95 -49.01 52.49
C GLN A 166 -0.53 -49.42 52.92
N GLN A 167 -0.28 -49.53 54.22
CA GLN A 167 0.94 -50.04 54.86
C GLN A 167 0.50 -50.49 56.26
N GLN A 168 0.84 -51.65 56.85
CA GLN A 168 1.98 -52.58 56.75
C GLN A 168 1.54 -53.98 57.22
N PRO A 169 2.35 -55.04 57.00
CA PRO A 169 2.30 -56.28 57.78
C PRO A 169 3.26 -56.21 58.97
N GLY A 170 2.84 -56.71 60.15
CA GLY A 170 3.68 -56.78 61.33
C GLY A 170 3.09 -57.64 62.45
N ARG A 171 3.64 -58.85 62.59
CA ARG A 171 3.40 -59.93 63.58
C ARG A 171 2.15 -60.79 63.43
#